data_AF-A0A352BT48-F1
#
_entry.id   AF-A0A352BT48-F1
#
_cell.length_a   1.000
_cell.length_b   1.000
_cell.length_c   1.000
_cell.angle_alpha   90.00
_cell.angle_beta   90.00
_cell.angle_gamma   90.00
#
_symmetry.space_group_name_H-M   'P 1'
#
loop_
_entity.id
_entity.type
_entity.pdbx_description
1 polymer ?
#
loop_
_entity_poly.entity_id
_entity_poly.type
_entity_poly.pdbx_seq_one_letter_code
_entity_poly.pdbx_strand_id
1 'polypeptide(L)'
;MRTIKVLFSLLILSSCNAPMVAPIDQLKVDVGYLAADDLQGRETGTQGEQMAADYLAKRFAELGLSPKGTEDYFQNFSFKPSANPHEQTTVETPTNQGDPQGTNVVGYMDNGAEKTVIIGAHFDHLGWGSEGSLYRDSIRSIHNGADDNASGVSL
;
A
#
# COMPACT_ATOMS: atom_id res chain seq x y z
N MET A 1 22.60 -58.68 33.02
CA MET A 1 21.77 -57.54 33.47
C MET A 1 22.58 -56.26 33.36
N ARG A 2 22.20 -55.31 32.50
CA ARG A 2 22.33 -53.83 32.70
C ARG A 2 21.89 -53.06 31.45
N THR A 3 20.57 -52.87 31.42
CA THR A 3 19.82 -51.66 31.02
C THR A 3 20.40 -50.72 29.95
N ILE A 4 19.78 -50.77 28.77
CA ILE A 4 19.76 -49.75 27.72
C ILE A 4 19.13 -48.47 28.31
N LYS A 5 19.82 -47.34 28.24
CA LYS A 5 19.22 -46.01 28.49
C LYS A 5 18.80 -45.41 27.14
N VAL A 6 17.53 -45.56 26.79
CA VAL A 6 16.92 -44.80 25.68
C VAL A 6 16.72 -43.37 26.16
N LEU A 7 17.48 -42.44 25.59
CA LEU A 7 17.32 -41.01 25.84
C LEU A 7 16.18 -40.51 24.95
N PHE A 8 14.97 -40.42 25.50
CA PHE A 8 13.81 -39.87 24.82
C PHE A 8 13.93 -38.34 24.84
N SER A 9 14.48 -37.76 23.77
CA SER A 9 14.48 -36.31 23.57
C SER A 9 13.07 -35.89 23.14
N LEU A 10 12.28 -35.38 24.08
CA LEU A 10 10.97 -34.80 23.80
C LEU A 10 11.20 -33.37 23.27
N LEU A 11 11.40 -33.24 21.95
CA LEU A 11 11.30 -31.94 21.29
C LEU A 11 9.83 -31.51 21.32
N ILE A 12 9.47 -30.71 22.32
CA ILE A 12 8.22 -29.95 22.30
C ILE A 12 8.43 -28.81 21.30
N LEU A 13 8.05 -29.06 20.05
CA LEU A 13 7.83 -28.00 19.07
C LEU A 13 6.60 -27.22 19.51
N SER A 14 6.79 -26.22 20.37
CA SER A 14 5.81 -25.15 20.55
C SER A 14 5.79 -24.35 19.25
N SER A 15 4.94 -24.77 18.31
CA SER A 15 4.51 -23.91 17.23
C SER A 15 3.81 -22.71 17.85
N CYS A 16 4.49 -21.57 17.91
CA CYS A 16 3.86 -20.28 18.10
C CYS A 16 2.93 -20.05 16.90
N ASN A 17 1.68 -20.47 17.01
CA ASN A 17 0.63 -19.89 16.20
C ASN A 17 0.47 -18.45 16.69
N ALA A 18 1.18 -17.52 16.05
CA ALA A 18 0.82 -16.12 16.16
C ALA A 18 -0.69 -16.03 15.86
N PRO A 19 -1.50 -15.39 16.73
CA PRO A 19 -2.92 -15.28 16.48
C PRO A 19 -3.11 -14.60 15.13
N MET A 20 -3.70 -15.31 14.18
CA MET A 20 -4.10 -14.75 12.90
C MET A 20 -5.14 -13.67 13.23
N VAL A 21 -4.80 -12.40 12.99
CA VAL A 21 -5.74 -11.29 13.12
C VAL A 21 -6.91 -11.58 12.19
N ALA A 22 -8.15 -11.46 12.70
CA ALA A 22 -9.31 -11.69 11.87
C ALA A 22 -9.28 -10.72 10.67
N PRO A 23 -9.62 -11.15 9.44
CA PRO A 23 -9.51 -10.30 8.25
C PRO A 23 -10.19 -8.93 8.40
N ILE A 24 -11.34 -8.88 9.09
CA ILE A 24 -12.07 -7.63 9.34
C ILE A 24 -11.35 -6.69 10.31
N ASP A 25 -10.60 -7.22 11.26
CA ASP A 25 -9.84 -6.41 12.22
C ASP A 25 -8.60 -5.83 11.53
N GLN A 26 -7.94 -6.63 10.68
CA GLN A 26 -6.82 -6.14 9.89
C GLN A 26 -7.24 -5.08 8.89
N LEU A 27 -8.39 -5.24 8.23
CA LEU A 27 -8.95 -4.22 7.34
C LEU A 27 -9.16 -2.89 8.07
N LYS A 28 -9.68 -2.89 9.30
CA LYS A 28 -9.84 -1.66 10.09
C LYS A 28 -8.49 -1.02 10.45
N VAL A 29 -7.46 -1.83 10.70
CA VAL A 29 -6.10 -1.34 10.95
C VAL A 29 -5.54 -0.68 9.69
N ASP A 30 -5.67 -1.34 8.54
CA ASP A 30 -5.16 -0.86 7.26
C ASP A 30 -5.87 0.46 6.85
N VAL A 31 -7.21 0.50 6.92
CA VAL A 31 -7.99 1.73 6.67
C VAL A 31 -7.63 2.83 7.65
N GLY A 32 -7.51 2.50 8.94
CA GLY A 32 -7.21 3.47 10.00
C GLY A 32 -5.82 4.09 9.86
N TYR A 33 -4.81 3.29 9.51
CA TYR A 33 -3.46 3.80 9.24
C TYR A 33 -3.46 4.67 7.99
N LEU A 34 -3.99 4.16 6.87
CA LEU A 34 -3.96 4.88 5.61
C LEU A 34 -4.68 6.22 5.76
N ALA A 35 -5.84 6.26 6.42
CA ALA A 35 -6.62 7.47 6.64
C ALA A 35 -6.14 8.35 7.82
N ALA A 36 -5.00 8.07 8.44
CA ALA A 36 -4.53 8.87 9.57
C ALA A 36 -4.08 10.28 9.15
N ASP A 37 -4.24 11.26 10.04
CA ASP A 37 -3.80 12.65 9.84
C ASP A 37 -2.29 12.74 9.58
N ASP A 38 -1.51 11.81 10.13
CA ASP A 38 -0.06 11.71 9.92
C ASP A 38 0.33 11.52 8.45
N LEU A 39 -0.56 10.92 7.64
CA LEU A 39 -0.36 10.75 6.20
C LEU A 39 -0.86 11.95 5.38
N GLN A 40 -1.38 12.99 6.04
CA GLN A 40 -1.69 14.29 5.46
C GLN A 40 -2.54 14.23 4.18
N GLY A 41 -3.40 13.21 4.07
CA GLY A 41 -4.28 13.00 2.91
C GLY A 41 -3.61 12.47 1.65
N ARG A 42 -2.36 12.00 1.73
CA ARG A 42 -1.68 11.20 0.69
C ARG A 42 -1.71 11.82 -0.72
N GLU A 43 -1.54 13.13 -0.81
CA GLU A 43 -1.44 13.80 -2.12
C GLU A 43 -0.20 13.28 -2.87
N THR A 44 -0.37 12.99 -4.16
CA THR A 44 0.68 12.42 -5.01
C THR A 44 1.97 13.25 -4.93
N GLY A 45 3.11 12.58 -4.72
CA GLY A 45 4.42 13.21 -4.59
C GLY A 45 4.71 13.82 -3.21
N THR A 46 3.79 13.71 -2.25
CA THR A 46 4.02 14.17 -0.87
C THR A 46 4.66 13.09 -0.01
N GLN A 47 5.20 13.50 1.14
CA GLN A 47 5.69 12.57 2.16
C GLN A 47 4.59 11.59 2.63
N GLY A 48 3.34 12.04 2.67
CA GLY A 48 2.19 11.22 3.04
C GLY A 48 1.92 10.07 2.07
N GLU A 49 2.06 10.32 0.75
CA GLU A 49 2.02 9.27 -0.26
C GLU A 49 3.18 8.28 -0.06
N GLN A 50 4.41 8.75 0.13
CA GLN A 50 5.56 7.86 0.34
C GLN A 50 5.37 6.96 1.57
N MET A 51 4.88 7.52 2.68
CA MET A 51 4.57 6.75 3.89
C MET A 51 3.47 5.69 3.65
N ALA A 52 2.50 6.01 2.81
CA ALA A 52 1.48 5.05 2.39
C ALA A 52 2.10 3.95 1.51
N ALA A 53 2.95 4.31 0.55
CA ALA A 53 3.61 3.36 -0.33
C ALA A 53 4.50 2.37 0.45
N ASP A 54 5.29 2.88 1.40
CA ASP A 54 6.14 2.06 2.28
C ASP A 54 5.31 1.10 3.14
N TYR A 55 4.17 1.58 3.65
CA TYR A 55 3.23 0.76 4.39
C TYR A 55 2.69 -0.38 3.51
N LEU A 56 2.25 -0.08 2.30
CA LEU A 56 1.71 -1.08 1.37
C LEU A 56 2.75 -2.11 0.94
N ALA A 57 3.99 -1.68 0.67
CA ALA A 57 5.10 -2.59 0.37
C ALA A 57 5.35 -3.57 1.53
N LYS A 58 5.32 -3.07 2.78
CA LYS A 58 5.42 -3.90 3.97
C LYS A 58 4.24 -4.89 4.08
N ARG A 59 3.01 -4.43 3.87
CA ARG A 59 1.82 -5.30 3.90
C ARG A 59 1.88 -6.38 2.83
N PHE A 60 2.31 -6.05 1.61
CA PHE A 60 2.52 -7.02 0.53
C PHE A 60 3.56 -8.08 0.90
N ALA A 61 4.68 -7.68 1.52
CA ALA A 61 5.68 -8.62 2.01
C ALA A 61 5.13 -9.53 3.13
N GLU A 62 4.35 -8.99 4.06
CA GLU A 62 3.69 -9.76 5.13
C GLU A 62 2.65 -10.76 4.59
N LEU A 63 2.01 -10.44 3.46
CA LEU A 63 1.10 -11.32 2.73
C LEU A 63 1.82 -12.35 1.85
N GLY A 64 3.15 -12.29 1.76
CA GLY A 64 3.97 -13.21 0.96
C GLY A 64 3.96 -12.92 -0.53
N LEU A 65 3.55 -11.72 -0.95
CA LEU A 65 3.71 -11.28 -2.33
C LEU A 65 5.19 -11.00 -2.61
N SER A 66 5.60 -11.20 -3.86
CA SER A 66 6.93 -10.81 -4.35
C SER A 66 6.86 -9.43 -5.00
N PRO A 67 7.93 -8.62 -4.93
CA PRO A 67 7.99 -7.32 -5.59
C PRO A 67 7.97 -7.44 -7.12
N LYS A 68 7.27 -6.51 -7.77
CA LYS A 68 7.21 -6.42 -9.25
C LYS A 68 7.29 -4.98 -9.79
N GLY A 69 7.76 -4.05 -8.95
CA GLY A 69 8.09 -2.69 -9.37
C GLY A 69 9.36 -2.63 -10.21
N THR A 70 9.68 -1.44 -10.71
CA THR A 70 10.97 -1.16 -11.35
C THR A 70 12.12 -1.12 -10.32
N GLU A 71 11.78 -0.81 -9.08
CA GLU A 71 12.67 -0.81 -7.92
C GLU A 71 11.94 -1.49 -6.75
N ASP A 72 12.24 -2.76 -6.50
CA ASP A 72 11.55 -3.57 -5.48
C ASP A 72 10.01 -3.53 -5.70
N TYR A 73 9.20 -3.23 -4.69
CA TYR A 73 7.75 -3.06 -4.85
C TYR A 73 7.36 -1.78 -5.61
N PHE A 74 8.28 -0.83 -5.76
CA PHE A 74 7.98 0.52 -6.22
C PHE A 74 8.16 0.65 -7.73
N GLN A 75 7.15 1.23 -8.38
CA GLN A 75 7.22 1.68 -9.75
C GLN A 75 6.92 3.18 -9.79
N ASN A 76 7.99 3.97 -9.82
CA ASN A 76 7.92 5.42 -9.85
C ASN A 76 7.61 5.92 -11.26
N PHE A 77 6.80 6.98 -11.35
CA PHE A 77 6.44 7.62 -12.60
C PHE A 77 6.39 9.14 -12.44
N SER A 78 6.53 9.86 -13.56
CA SER A 78 6.28 11.29 -13.63
C SER A 78 5.04 11.57 -14.46
N PHE A 79 4.31 12.61 -14.10
CA PHE A 79 3.11 13.01 -14.83
C PHE A 79 3.00 14.53 -14.92
N LYS A 80 2.32 15.01 -15.95
CA LYS A 80 1.98 16.43 -16.09
C LYS A 80 0.52 16.61 -15.73
N PRO A 81 0.19 17.26 -14.61
CA PRO A 81 -1.20 17.49 -14.23
C PRO A 81 -1.95 18.20 -15.37
N SER A 82 -3.11 17.69 -15.75
CA SER A 82 -4.04 18.45 -16.59
C SER A 82 -5.01 19.22 -15.70
N ALA A 83 -5.24 20.49 -16.05
CA ALA A 83 -6.32 21.30 -15.47
C ALA A 83 -7.72 20.78 -15.85
N ASN A 84 -7.82 19.92 -16.88
CA ASN A 84 -9.06 19.27 -17.27
C ASN A 84 -9.06 17.80 -16.79
N PRO A 85 -9.93 17.43 -15.83
CA PRO A 85 -9.99 16.06 -15.30
C PRO A 85 -10.46 15.01 -16.31
N HIS A 86 -10.93 15.43 -17.50
CA HIS A 86 -11.33 14.53 -18.59
C HIS A 86 -10.30 14.44 -19.72
N GLU A 87 -9.17 15.15 -19.61
CA GLU A 87 -8.09 15.09 -20.57
C GLU A 87 -7.11 13.96 -20.19
N GLN A 88 -6.62 13.22 -21.19
CA GLN A 88 -5.59 12.22 -20.93
C GLN A 88 -4.31 12.91 -20.47
N THR A 89 -3.85 12.53 -19.28
CA THR A 89 -2.54 12.94 -18.78
C THR A 89 -1.46 12.09 -19.44
N THR A 90 -0.37 12.71 -19.85
CA THR A 90 0.83 12.00 -20.31
C THR A 90 1.59 11.50 -19.09
N VAL A 91 1.72 10.19 -18.97
CA VAL A 91 2.57 9.54 -17.96
C VAL A 91 3.84 9.09 -18.64
N GLU A 92 4.99 9.53 -18.12
CA GLU A 92 6.30 9.20 -18.65
C GLU A 92 7.16 8.57 -17.54
N THR A 93 8.13 7.74 -17.92
CA THR A 93 9.18 7.32 -17.00
C THR A 93 9.89 8.57 -16.47
N PRO A 94 10.32 8.63 -15.19
CA PRO A 94 10.95 9.83 -14.65
C PRO A 94 12.19 10.22 -15.45
N THR A 95 12.06 11.24 -16.31
CA THR A 95 13.18 11.77 -17.12
C THR A 95 13.53 13.21 -16.76
N ASN A 96 12.63 13.94 -16.10
CA ASN A 96 12.79 15.36 -15.77
C ASN A 96 12.61 15.61 -14.26
N GLN A 97 13.57 16.29 -13.64
CA GLN A 97 13.58 16.65 -12.20
C GLN A 97 12.51 17.67 -11.77
N GLY A 98 11.56 18.03 -12.64
CA GLY A 98 10.58 19.10 -12.38
C GLY A 98 9.10 18.70 -12.49
N ASP A 99 8.80 17.50 -12.98
CA ASP A 99 7.42 17.03 -13.08
C ASP A 99 6.99 16.38 -11.74
N PRO A 100 5.73 16.52 -11.30
CA PRO A 100 5.18 15.76 -10.19
C PRO A 100 5.47 14.26 -10.35
N GLN A 101 5.86 13.64 -9.25
CA GLN A 101 6.18 12.22 -9.19
C GLN A 101 5.12 11.50 -8.38
N GLY A 102 4.75 10.31 -8.83
CA GLY A 102 3.92 9.39 -8.06
C GLY A 102 4.55 8.00 -8.04
N THR A 103 4.04 7.15 -7.16
CA THR A 103 4.56 5.80 -6.97
C THR A 103 3.46 4.78 -7.04
N ASN A 104 3.57 3.80 -7.94
CA ASN A 104 2.79 2.57 -7.86
C ASN A 104 3.48 1.59 -6.90
N VAL A 105 2.70 0.83 -6.13
CA VAL A 105 3.18 -0.30 -5.32
C VAL A 105 2.66 -1.59 -5.95
N VAL A 106 3.57 -2.48 -6.37
CA VAL A 106 3.21 -3.67 -7.17
C VAL A 106 3.73 -4.93 -6.49
N GLY A 107 2.79 -5.72 -5.97
CA GLY A 107 3.02 -7.07 -5.47
C GLY A 107 2.53 -8.14 -6.46
N TYR A 108 3.20 -9.28 -6.48
CA TYR A 108 2.91 -10.37 -7.40
C TYR A 108 2.96 -11.73 -6.70
N MET A 109 1.95 -12.56 -6.96
CA MET A 109 1.90 -13.96 -6.55
C MET A 109 1.98 -14.84 -7.79
N ASP A 110 3.07 -15.58 -7.94
CA ASP A 110 3.23 -16.56 -9.02
C ASP A 110 2.75 -17.93 -8.55
N ASN A 111 1.70 -18.45 -9.20
CA ASN A 111 1.22 -19.82 -9.02
C ASN A 111 1.44 -20.69 -10.27
N GLY A 112 2.21 -20.21 -11.25
CA GLY A 112 2.48 -20.89 -12.50
C GLY A 112 1.30 -20.93 -13.48
N ALA A 113 0.27 -20.10 -13.28
CA ALA A 113 -0.87 -20.03 -14.18
C ALA A 113 -0.51 -19.37 -15.53
N GLU A 114 -1.19 -19.81 -16.60
CA GLU A 114 -1.05 -19.23 -17.95
C GLU A 114 -1.49 -17.75 -18.01
N LYS A 115 -2.39 -17.34 -17.12
CA LYS A 115 -3.00 -16.01 -17.11
C LYS A 115 -2.81 -15.34 -15.76
N THR A 116 -2.57 -14.03 -15.79
CA THR A 116 -2.49 -13.18 -14.60
C THR A 116 -3.79 -12.41 -14.43
N VAL A 117 -4.31 -12.35 -13.21
CA VAL A 117 -5.39 -11.44 -12.82
C VAL A 117 -4.74 -10.22 -12.18
N ILE A 118 -5.13 -9.03 -12.64
CA ILE A 118 -4.68 -7.76 -12.05
C ILE A 118 -5.84 -7.20 -11.23
N ILE A 119 -5.56 -6.95 -9.96
CA ILE A 119 -6.44 -6.25 -9.03
C ILE A 119 -5.72 -4.96 -8.66
N GLY A 120 -6.43 -3.83 -8.69
CA GLY A 120 -5.84 -2.53 -8.41
C GLY A 120 -6.80 -1.63 -7.65
N ALA A 121 -6.21 -0.71 -6.90
CA ALA A 121 -6.84 0.40 -6.20
C ALA A 121 -5.85 1.58 -6.23
N HIS A 122 -6.35 2.81 -6.23
CA HIS A 122 -5.49 3.98 -6.02
C HIS A 122 -5.32 4.23 -4.52
N PHE A 123 -4.20 4.75 -4.06
CA PHE A 123 -3.98 4.97 -2.63
C PHE A 123 -3.65 6.43 -2.28
N ASP A 124 -3.38 7.24 -3.29
CA ASP A 124 -3.31 8.69 -3.18
C ASP A 124 -4.68 9.29 -2.86
N HIS A 125 -4.69 10.52 -2.33
CA HIS A 125 -5.90 11.30 -2.16
C HIS A 125 -5.60 12.82 -2.17
N LEU A 126 -6.59 13.65 -1.81
CA LEU A 126 -6.57 15.10 -2.06
C LEU A 126 -5.66 15.92 -1.13
N GLY A 127 -4.91 15.30 -0.22
CA GLY A 127 -4.05 16.01 0.71
C GLY A 127 -4.81 16.99 1.60
N TRP A 128 -4.50 18.28 1.46
CA TRP A 128 -5.19 19.36 2.17
C TRP A 128 -6.36 20.00 1.39
N GLY A 129 -6.82 19.34 0.33
CA GLY A 129 -7.90 19.86 -0.51
C GLY A 129 -7.43 20.88 -1.53
N SER A 130 -6.33 20.57 -2.22
CA SER A 130 -5.76 21.35 -3.32
C SER A 130 -6.66 21.36 -4.57
N GLU A 131 -6.10 21.69 -5.73
CA GLU A 131 -6.79 21.75 -7.03
C GLU A 131 -7.63 20.48 -7.29
N GLY A 132 -8.91 20.65 -7.64
CA GLY A 132 -9.87 19.55 -7.83
C GLY A 132 -10.73 19.21 -6.61
N SER A 133 -10.41 19.72 -5.42
CA SER A 133 -11.27 19.55 -4.24
C SER A 133 -12.59 20.33 -4.37
N LEU A 134 -13.72 19.66 -4.12
CA LEU A 134 -15.04 20.30 -4.02
C LEU A 134 -15.28 20.95 -2.64
N TYR A 135 -14.26 21.01 -1.79
CA TYR A 135 -14.35 21.63 -0.47
C TYR A 135 -14.58 23.13 -0.59
N ARG A 136 -15.63 23.65 0.08
CA ARG A 136 -16.09 25.04 -0.05
C ARG A 136 -15.95 25.88 1.21
N ASP A 137 -15.41 25.31 2.28
CA ASP A 137 -15.19 26.04 3.52
C ASP A 137 -13.87 26.83 3.47
N SER A 138 -13.72 27.77 4.41
CA SER A 138 -12.55 28.60 4.61
C SER A 138 -11.46 27.95 5.48
N ILE A 139 -11.79 26.85 6.17
CA ILE A 139 -10.86 26.16 7.08
C ILE A 139 -10.18 25.02 6.35
N ARG A 140 -8.90 25.20 6.01
CA ARG A 140 -8.06 24.14 5.44
C ARG A 140 -8.11 22.90 6.33
N SER A 141 -8.46 21.76 5.74
CA SER A 141 -8.65 20.48 6.44
C SER A 141 -7.94 19.35 5.69
N ILE A 142 -7.58 18.28 6.40
CA ILE A 142 -7.02 17.08 5.76
C ILE A 142 -8.17 16.32 5.10
N HIS A 143 -7.95 15.89 3.86
CA HIS A 143 -8.80 14.95 3.17
C HIS A 143 -8.24 13.56 3.42
N ASN A 144 -8.72 12.89 4.47
CA ASN A 144 -8.16 11.61 4.94
C ASN A 144 -8.43 10.43 4.00
N GLY A 145 -9.48 10.48 3.18
CA GLY A 145 -9.72 9.47 2.14
C GLY A 145 -9.92 8.07 2.69
N ALA A 146 -10.77 7.93 3.71
CA ALA A 146 -11.09 6.63 4.29
C ALA A 146 -11.86 5.74 3.31
N ASP A 147 -12.86 6.30 2.64
CA ASP A 147 -13.64 5.59 1.61
C ASP A 147 -13.06 5.80 0.19
N ASP A 148 -12.50 6.97 -0.06
CA ASP A 148 -11.78 7.32 -1.29
C ASP A 148 -10.31 7.58 -0.92
N ASN A 149 -9.46 6.57 -0.77
CA ASN A 149 -9.66 5.19 -1.21
C ASN A 149 -9.01 4.13 -0.30
N ALA A 150 -8.77 4.47 0.98
CA ALA A 150 -8.15 3.53 1.92
C ALA A 150 -8.97 2.23 2.07
N SER A 151 -10.30 2.31 1.97
CA SER A 151 -11.20 1.15 2.00
C SER A 151 -10.93 0.18 0.84
N GLY A 152 -10.81 0.67 -0.39
CA GLY A 152 -10.53 -0.12 -1.58
C GLY A 152 -9.15 -0.77 -1.56
N VAL A 153 -8.16 -0.07 -1.00
CA VAL A 153 -6.78 -0.59 -0.84
C VAL A 153 -6.67 -1.69 0.22
N SER A 154 -7.56 -1.68 1.22
CA SER A 154 -7.49 -2.56 2.39
C SER A 154 -8.30 -3.88 2.26
N LEU A 155 -8.97 -4.09 1.13
CA LEU A 155 -9.79 -5.28 0.83
C LEU A 155 -8.95 -6.45 0.31
#